data_AF-A0A0H5QF02-F1
#
_entry.id   AF-A0A0H5QF02-F1
#
_cell.length_a   1.000
_cell.length_b   1.000
_cell.length_c   1.000
_cell.angle_alpha   90.00
_cell.angle_beta   90.00
_cell.angle_gamma   90.00
#
_symmetry.space_group_name_H-M   'P 1'
#
loop_
_entity.id
_entity.type
_entity.pdbx_description
1 polymer ?
#
loop_
_entity_poly.entity_id
_entity_poly.type
_entity_poly.pdbx_seq_one_letter_code
_entity_poly.pdbx_strand_id
1 'polypeptide(L)'
;VTQYMASISSEYMPISLIFSAATSSNQTQDILDSKMEKRRQRVYGPPIGKIYTVFVDDLNMPAREKYFAQPPIELLRQWMDHGGWYDLKTLQFNKVVDLTFIGAMGPPGGGRNPITARFKRHFSLINQTDLSAASLQQIFLTIVRDFLTSFADEIQVCAEALVSSTVEIYRTIAAELLPTPSKSHYTFNLRDLSKVFQGLLNADPRRISAVDGFLRLWVHENRRVFADRMVCAEDHAWFTTLLTRLLRDNFGKSWHEVVSNAEGRLVFGDYIGGSGADTKVYDEIIDMDRLVNVVEEYLEEYNNEKKNRMKLVMFNDAIDHVSRICRVLRQPQGNALLLGVGGSGRQSLTRLAA
;
A
#
# COMPACT_ATOMS: atom_id res chain seq x y z
N VAL A 1 -2.64 -10.52 9.09
CA VAL A 1 -3.36 -11.07 10.25
C VAL A 1 -3.95 -12.45 9.94
N THR A 2 -4.73 -12.63 8.87
CA THR A 2 -5.35 -13.92 8.50
C THR A 2 -4.34 -15.07 8.35
N GLN A 3 -3.20 -14.84 7.69
CA GLN A 3 -2.12 -15.84 7.59
C GLN A 3 -1.54 -16.21 8.95
N TYR A 4 -1.31 -15.23 9.81
CA TYR A 4 -0.84 -15.47 11.18
C TYR A 4 -1.86 -16.25 12.00
N MET A 5 -3.15 -15.92 11.89
CA MET A 5 -4.21 -16.66 12.57
C MET A 5 -4.26 -18.13 12.13
N ALA A 6 -4.09 -18.39 10.83
CA ALA A 6 -4.01 -19.76 10.30
C ALA A 6 -2.77 -20.53 10.78
N SER A 7 -1.68 -19.83 11.15
CA SER A 7 -0.44 -20.49 11.62
C SER A 7 -0.44 -20.80 13.12
N ILE A 8 -1.37 -20.26 13.93
CA ILE A 8 -1.39 -20.47 15.39
C ILE A 8 -1.77 -21.92 15.74
N SER A 9 -2.83 -22.45 15.13
CA SER A 9 -3.27 -23.83 15.32
C SER A 9 -4.21 -24.25 14.20
N SER A 10 -4.12 -25.53 13.80
CA SER A 10 -5.00 -26.11 12.77
C SER A 10 -6.47 -26.17 13.18
N GLU A 11 -6.79 -25.98 14.46
CA GLU A 11 -8.17 -25.94 14.99
C GLU A 11 -8.92 -24.66 14.57
N TYR A 12 -8.20 -23.54 14.43
CA TYR A 12 -8.79 -22.25 14.11
C TYR A 12 -8.81 -22.00 12.60
N MET A 13 -10.01 -21.71 12.09
CA MET A 13 -10.22 -21.34 10.70
C MET A 13 -10.55 -19.85 10.62
N PRO A 14 -9.68 -19.00 10.04
CA PRO A 14 -9.95 -17.58 10.01
C PRO A 14 -10.96 -17.22 8.90
N ILE A 15 -11.89 -16.32 9.24
CA ILE A 15 -12.79 -15.65 8.28
C ILE A 15 -12.46 -14.16 8.34
N SER A 16 -12.12 -13.56 7.21
CA SER A 16 -11.85 -12.12 7.13
C SER A 16 -13.07 -11.38 6.61
N LEU A 17 -13.55 -10.42 7.38
CA LEU A 17 -14.55 -9.43 7.00
C LEU A 17 -13.87 -8.06 6.92
N ILE A 18 -14.16 -7.30 5.86
CA ILE A 18 -13.68 -5.93 5.71
C ILE A 18 -14.90 -5.03 5.69
N PHE A 19 -15.03 -4.17 6.68
CA PHE A 19 -16.14 -3.24 6.75
C PHE A 19 -15.85 -1.94 5.98
N SER A 20 -16.93 -1.37 5.45
CA SER A 20 -16.94 -0.11 4.72
C SER A 20 -18.17 0.70 5.15
N ALA A 21 -18.22 1.97 4.77
CA ALA A 21 -19.40 2.80 5.03
C ALA A 21 -20.71 2.21 4.47
N ALA A 22 -20.63 1.46 3.37
CA ALA A 22 -21.78 0.84 2.71
C ALA A 22 -22.09 -0.59 3.18
N THR A 23 -21.29 -1.17 4.06
CA THR A 23 -21.51 -2.53 4.55
C THR A 23 -22.82 -2.61 5.34
N SER A 24 -23.69 -3.54 4.98
CA SER A 24 -24.98 -3.76 5.67
C SER A 24 -24.96 -4.99 6.58
N SER A 25 -25.91 -5.07 7.52
CA SER A 25 -26.11 -6.25 8.37
C SER A 25 -26.41 -7.49 7.53
N ASN A 26 -27.23 -7.35 6.49
CA ASN A 26 -27.60 -8.48 5.63
C ASN A 26 -26.38 -9.02 4.88
N GLN A 27 -25.54 -8.15 4.31
CA GLN A 27 -24.29 -8.58 3.68
C GLN A 27 -23.37 -9.29 4.67
N THR A 28 -23.26 -8.77 5.89
CA THR A 28 -22.43 -9.37 6.94
C THR A 28 -22.94 -10.77 7.31
N GLN A 29 -24.27 -10.91 7.47
CA GLN A 29 -24.93 -12.17 7.75
C GLN A 29 -24.74 -13.16 6.59
N ASP A 30 -25.00 -12.75 5.35
CA ASP A 30 -24.88 -13.60 4.16
C ASP A 30 -23.46 -14.15 3.99
N ILE A 31 -22.44 -13.31 4.22
CA ILE A 31 -21.04 -13.74 4.15
C ILE A 31 -20.77 -14.81 5.22
N LEU A 32 -21.18 -14.59 6.46
CA LEU A 32 -20.95 -15.53 7.55
C LEU A 32 -21.74 -16.84 7.34
N ASP A 33 -23.02 -16.74 7.00
CA ASP A 33 -23.89 -17.89 6.74
C ASP A 33 -23.37 -18.71 5.55
N SER A 34 -22.80 -18.08 4.51
CA SER A 34 -22.19 -18.79 3.36
C SER A 34 -20.97 -19.64 3.71
N LYS A 35 -20.32 -19.35 4.85
CA LYS A 35 -19.14 -20.10 5.33
C LYS A 35 -19.51 -21.18 6.32
N MET A 36 -20.71 -21.14 6.90
CA MET A 36 -21.10 -22.07 7.96
C MET A 36 -21.76 -23.33 7.43
N GLU A 37 -21.52 -24.43 8.12
CA GLU A 37 -22.18 -25.71 7.87
C GLU A 37 -23.30 -25.95 8.87
N LYS A 38 -24.36 -26.61 8.40
CA LYS A 38 -25.45 -27.03 9.27
C LYS A 38 -25.02 -28.29 10.03
N ARG A 39 -24.88 -28.17 11.36
CA ARG A 39 -24.56 -29.31 12.24
C ARG A 39 -25.81 -30.09 12.64
N ARG A 40 -26.87 -29.39 13.00
CA ARG A 40 -28.19 -29.95 13.40
C ARG A 40 -29.30 -29.01 12.92
N GLN A 41 -30.55 -29.37 13.18
CA GLN A 41 -31.67 -28.46 12.90
C GLN A 41 -31.47 -27.13 13.62
N ARG A 42 -31.34 -26.03 12.85
CA ARG A 42 -31.10 -24.66 13.33
C ARG A 42 -29.82 -24.46 14.14
N VAL A 43 -28.82 -25.32 13.98
CA VAL A 43 -27.49 -25.15 14.58
C VAL A 43 -26.44 -25.14 13.48
N TYR A 44 -25.72 -24.03 13.38
CA TYR A 44 -24.72 -23.74 12.36
C TYR A 44 -23.38 -23.44 13.00
N GLY A 45 -22.30 -23.69 12.27
CA GLY A 45 -20.95 -23.39 12.73
C GLY A 45 -19.90 -23.91 11.75
N PRO A 46 -18.63 -23.91 12.14
CA PRO A 46 -17.57 -24.53 11.36
C PRO A 46 -17.70 -26.06 11.29
N PRO A 47 -16.91 -26.73 10.43
CA PRO A 47 -16.73 -28.17 10.46
C PRO A 47 -16.47 -28.68 11.88
N ILE A 48 -16.88 -29.92 12.15
CA ILE A 48 -16.76 -30.52 13.49
C ILE A 48 -15.29 -30.54 13.93
N GLY A 49 -15.03 -30.09 15.16
CA GLY A 49 -13.67 -30.00 15.72
C GLY A 49 -12.85 -28.79 15.25
N LYS A 50 -13.49 -27.81 14.60
CA LYS A 50 -12.89 -26.53 14.23
C LYS A 50 -13.62 -25.37 14.90
N ILE A 51 -12.94 -24.22 14.97
CA ILE A 51 -13.47 -22.95 15.49
C ILE A 51 -13.26 -21.86 14.43
N TYR A 52 -14.30 -21.12 14.06
CA TYR A 52 -14.14 -19.96 13.18
C TYR A 52 -13.62 -18.77 13.96
N THR A 53 -12.50 -18.19 13.51
CA THR A 53 -12.00 -16.90 14.01
C THR A 53 -12.40 -15.81 13.03
N VAL A 54 -13.46 -15.08 13.34
CA VAL A 54 -13.97 -13.98 12.52
C VAL A 54 -13.16 -12.72 12.81
N PHE A 55 -12.26 -12.38 11.90
CA PHE A 55 -11.52 -11.14 11.92
C PHE A 55 -12.29 -10.06 11.15
N VAL A 56 -12.61 -8.96 11.83
CA VAL A 56 -13.29 -7.81 11.24
C VAL A 56 -12.32 -6.64 11.16
N ASP A 57 -11.89 -6.33 9.96
CA ASP A 57 -11.09 -5.16 9.66
C ASP A 57 -11.99 -3.92 9.49
N ASP A 58 -11.45 -2.76 9.84
CA ASP A 58 -12.17 -1.48 9.79
C ASP A 58 -13.54 -1.53 10.52
N LEU A 59 -13.56 -2.15 11.71
CA LEU A 59 -14.77 -2.46 12.49
C LEU A 59 -15.72 -1.27 12.70
N ASN A 60 -15.18 -0.04 12.72
CA ASN A 60 -15.92 1.19 12.96
C ASN A 60 -16.18 2.04 11.71
N MET A 61 -15.97 1.49 10.52
CA MET A 61 -16.31 2.13 9.24
C MET A 61 -17.80 2.11 8.87
N PRO A 62 -18.65 1.15 9.29
CA PRO A 62 -20.05 1.14 8.89
C PRO A 62 -20.77 2.47 9.16
N ALA A 63 -21.61 2.90 8.21
CA ALA A 63 -22.37 4.12 8.36
C ALA A 63 -23.35 4.03 9.53
N ARG A 64 -23.48 5.14 10.25
CA ARG A 64 -24.50 5.30 11.29
C ARG A 64 -25.85 5.59 10.65
N GLU A 65 -26.88 4.91 11.14
CA GLU A 65 -28.24 5.30 10.80
C GLU A 65 -28.67 6.57 11.55
N LYS A 66 -29.89 7.05 11.27
CA LYS A 66 -30.50 8.23 11.90
C LYS A 66 -30.44 8.22 13.43
N TYR A 67 -30.49 7.04 14.04
CA TYR A 67 -30.44 6.84 15.49
C TYR A 67 -29.07 6.40 16.01
N PHE A 68 -28.01 6.64 15.23
CA PHE A 68 -26.60 6.38 15.56
C PHE A 68 -26.21 4.92 15.75
N ALA A 69 -27.12 3.97 15.51
CA ALA A 69 -26.78 2.57 15.44
C ALA A 69 -25.95 2.27 14.18
N GLN A 70 -25.18 1.20 14.24
CA GLN A 70 -24.40 0.67 13.12
C GLN A 70 -24.86 -0.78 12.92
N PRO A 71 -25.80 -1.05 12.00
CA PRO A 71 -26.43 -2.36 11.88
C PRO A 71 -25.46 -3.54 11.74
N PRO A 72 -24.35 -3.47 10.99
CA PRO A 72 -23.40 -4.58 10.90
C PRO A 72 -22.80 -5.00 12.24
N ILE A 73 -22.39 -4.05 13.08
CA ILE A 73 -21.82 -4.39 14.40
C ILE A 73 -22.91 -4.80 15.40
N GLU A 74 -24.14 -4.31 15.26
CA GLU A 74 -25.25 -4.72 16.11
C GLU A 74 -25.68 -6.17 15.83
N LEU A 75 -25.55 -6.64 14.58
CA LEU A 75 -25.67 -8.07 14.25
C LEU A 75 -24.60 -8.91 14.96
N LEU A 76 -23.33 -8.47 14.92
CA LEU A 76 -22.26 -9.17 15.64
C LEU A 76 -22.50 -9.17 17.15
N ARG A 77 -22.99 -8.05 17.71
CA ARG A 77 -23.39 -7.97 19.12
C ARG A 77 -24.52 -8.94 19.44
N GLN A 78 -25.52 -9.05 18.56
CA GLN A 78 -26.63 -9.99 18.73
C GLN A 78 -26.11 -11.43 18.88
N TRP A 79 -25.11 -11.81 18.09
CA TRP A 79 -24.46 -13.11 18.28
C TRP A 79 -23.75 -13.24 19.62
N MET A 80 -23.01 -12.20 20.06
CA MET A 80 -22.30 -12.23 21.34
C MET A 80 -23.24 -12.35 22.54
N ASP A 81 -24.43 -11.75 22.45
CA ASP A 81 -25.44 -11.78 23.51
C ASP A 81 -26.33 -13.03 23.49
N HIS A 82 -26.67 -13.54 22.30
CA HIS A 82 -27.70 -14.57 22.12
C HIS A 82 -27.21 -15.86 21.46
N GLY A 83 -25.96 -15.92 20.99
CA GLY A 83 -25.36 -17.09 20.36
C GLY A 83 -25.94 -17.43 18.98
N GLY A 84 -26.45 -16.44 18.24
CA GLY A 84 -27.10 -16.63 16.95
C GLY A 84 -27.85 -15.41 16.44
N TRP A 85 -28.54 -15.58 15.31
CA TRP A 85 -29.39 -14.56 14.68
C TRP A 85 -30.56 -15.22 13.93
N TYR A 86 -31.53 -14.40 13.51
CA TYR A 86 -32.71 -14.88 12.80
C TYR A 86 -32.40 -15.09 11.32
N ASP A 87 -32.94 -16.16 10.75
CA ASP A 87 -32.99 -16.36 9.31
C ASP A 87 -33.95 -15.35 8.66
N LEU A 88 -33.46 -14.61 7.66
CA LEU A 88 -34.20 -13.51 7.05
C LEU A 88 -35.44 -13.97 6.26
N LYS A 89 -35.53 -15.26 5.88
CA LYS A 89 -36.64 -15.80 5.06
C LYS A 89 -37.69 -16.51 5.91
N THR A 90 -37.24 -17.37 6.81
CA THR A 90 -38.09 -18.21 7.66
C THR A 90 -38.44 -17.55 8.99
N LEU A 91 -37.72 -16.49 9.37
CA LEU A 91 -37.87 -15.75 10.63
C LEU A 91 -37.65 -16.64 11.87
N GLN A 92 -36.89 -17.72 11.71
CA GLN A 92 -36.54 -18.64 12.78
C GLN A 92 -35.16 -18.33 13.33
N PHE A 93 -34.98 -18.45 14.64
CA PHE A 93 -33.68 -18.23 15.27
C PHE A 93 -32.73 -19.40 14.99
N ASN A 94 -31.57 -19.09 14.40
CA ASN A 94 -30.50 -20.03 14.14
C ASN A 94 -29.40 -19.84 15.18
N LYS A 95 -29.06 -20.91 15.89
CA LYS A 95 -27.94 -20.93 16.82
C LYS A 95 -26.64 -21.09 16.02
N VAL A 96 -25.68 -20.21 16.26
CA VAL A 96 -24.37 -20.20 15.61
C VAL A 96 -23.30 -20.46 16.66
N VAL A 97 -22.57 -21.56 16.53
CA VAL A 97 -21.62 -22.06 17.55
C VAL A 97 -20.19 -22.08 17.05
N ASP A 98 -19.23 -22.08 17.98
CA ASP A 98 -17.79 -22.18 17.72
C ASP A 98 -17.23 -21.05 16.84
N LEU A 99 -17.63 -19.81 17.15
CA LEU A 99 -17.06 -18.59 16.60
C LEU A 99 -16.27 -17.85 17.67
N THR A 100 -15.23 -17.13 17.25
CA THR A 100 -14.47 -16.17 18.06
C THR A 100 -14.25 -14.92 17.22
N PHE A 101 -14.41 -13.74 17.82
CA PHE A 101 -14.30 -12.47 17.11
C PHE A 101 -12.99 -11.74 17.45
N ILE A 102 -12.34 -11.21 16.42
CA ILE A 102 -11.20 -10.30 16.54
C ILE A 102 -11.53 -9.08 15.69
N GLY A 103 -11.42 -7.89 16.26
CA GLY A 103 -11.72 -6.64 15.56
C GLY A 103 -10.49 -5.74 15.51
N ALA A 104 -10.25 -5.11 14.35
CA ALA A 104 -9.31 -4.02 14.19
C ALA A 104 -10.04 -2.76 13.74
N MET A 105 -9.65 -1.60 14.27
CA MET A 105 -10.19 -0.31 13.86
C MET A 105 -9.20 0.82 14.12
N GLY A 106 -9.25 1.86 13.28
CA GLY A 106 -8.59 3.12 13.57
C GLY A 106 -9.37 3.97 14.60
N PRO A 107 -8.72 4.98 15.21
CA PRO A 107 -9.41 5.91 16.10
C PRO A 107 -10.56 6.63 15.37
N PRO A 108 -11.63 7.03 16.07
CA PRO A 108 -12.73 7.78 15.48
C PRO A 108 -12.26 9.11 14.86
N GLY A 109 -12.80 9.47 13.70
CA GLY A 109 -12.37 10.63 12.90
C GLY A 109 -12.13 10.26 11.44
N GLY A 110 -12.11 11.27 10.55
CA GLY A 110 -11.82 11.05 9.11
C GLY A 110 -12.75 10.05 8.41
N GLY A 111 -14.01 9.95 8.85
CA GLY A 111 -14.99 8.99 8.33
C GLY A 111 -15.22 7.75 9.22
N ARG A 112 -14.34 7.51 10.20
CA ARG A 112 -14.49 6.42 11.18
C ARG A 112 -15.39 6.82 12.35
N ASN A 113 -16.30 5.94 12.74
CA ASN A 113 -17.30 6.20 13.76
C ASN A 113 -16.84 5.74 15.16
N PRO A 114 -17.35 6.34 16.26
CA PRO A 114 -17.25 5.73 17.57
C PRO A 114 -18.08 4.45 17.67
N ILE A 115 -17.54 3.41 18.30
CA ILE A 115 -18.27 2.18 18.63
C ILE A 115 -19.05 2.35 19.95
N THR A 116 -20.21 1.70 20.05
CA THR A 116 -21.07 1.71 21.26
C THR A 116 -20.42 0.96 22.43
N ALA A 117 -20.64 1.42 23.66
CA ALA A 117 -20.15 0.74 24.87
C ALA A 117 -20.70 -0.69 25.01
N ARG A 118 -21.94 -0.90 24.55
CA ARG A 118 -22.60 -2.22 24.54
C ARG A 118 -21.88 -3.25 23.67
N PHE A 119 -21.26 -2.82 22.58
CA PHE A 119 -20.46 -3.72 21.75
C PHE A 119 -19.06 -3.89 22.33
N LYS A 120 -18.43 -2.79 22.76
CA LYS A 120 -17.09 -2.81 23.37
C LYS A 120 -16.97 -3.72 24.59
N ARG A 121 -18.04 -3.90 25.38
CA ARG A 121 -18.01 -4.77 26.58
C ARG A 121 -17.64 -6.23 26.30
N HIS A 122 -17.83 -6.70 25.07
CA HIS A 122 -17.51 -8.07 24.66
C HIS A 122 -16.05 -8.25 24.22
N PHE A 123 -15.28 -7.18 24.16
CA PHE A 123 -13.89 -7.20 23.71
C PHE A 123 -12.93 -6.79 24.81
N SER A 124 -11.75 -7.40 24.80
CA SER A 124 -10.57 -6.81 25.43
C SER A 124 -9.94 -5.83 24.45
N LEU A 125 -9.83 -4.57 24.85
CA LEU A 125 -9.27 -3.51 24.00
C LEU A 125 -7.76 -3.44 24.20
N ILE A 126 -7.02 -3.57 23.11
CA ILE A 126 -5.57 -3.37 23.06
C ILE A 126 -5.32 -2.15 22.18
N ASN A 127 -4.66 -1.13 22.74
CA ASN A 127 -4.29 0.06 21.99
C ASN A 127 -2.88 -0.13 21.40
N GLN A 128 -2.78 -0.13 20.07
CA GLN A 128 -1.51 -0.14 19.38
C GLN A 128 -1.06 1.30 19.13
N THR A 129 0.00 1.71 19.80
CA THR A 129 0.63 3.02 19.58
C THR A 129 1.53 2.98 18.35
N ASP A 130 1.86 4.16 17.82
CA ASP A 130 2.84 4.28 16.74
C ASP A 130 4.22 3.75 17.15
N LEU A 131 4.94 3.21 16.17
CA LEU A 131 6.27 2.65 16.38
C LEU A 131 7.30 3.76 16.62
N SER A 132 8.20 3.52 17.57
CA SER A 132 9.33 4.40 17.85
C SER A 132 10.33 4.44 16.67
N ALA A 133 11.22 5.44 16.63
CA ALA A 133 12.19 5.57 15.54
C ALA A 133 13.13 4.38 15.54
N ALA A 134 13.60 4.03 16.73
CA ALA A 134 14.47 2.89 16.95
C ALA A 134 13.81 1.59 16.48
N SER A 135 12.52 1.40 16.78
CA SER A 135 11.78 0.21 16.32
C SER A 135 11.66 0.16 14.78
N LEU A 136 11.34 1.30 14.14
CA LEU A 136 11.27 1.39 12.69
C LEU A 136 12.64 1.11 12.04
N GLN A 137 13.69 1.74 12.56
CA GLN A 137 15.05 1.54 12.10
C GLN A 137 15.46 0.08 12.25
N GLN A 138 15.22 -0.56 13.40
CA GLN A 138 15.57 -1.97 13.62
C GLN A 138 14.87 -2.90 12.62
N ILE A 139 13.57 -2.71 12.39
CA ILE A 139 12.80 -3.53 11.44
C ILE A 139 13.38 -3.40 10.03
N PHE A 140 13.51 -2.19 9.51
CA PHE A 140 13.96 -1.99 8.13
C PHE A 140 15.45 -2.24 7.94
N LEU A 141 16.28 -2.00 8.95
CA LEU A 141 17.71 -2.32 8.90
C LEU A 141 17.96 -3.82 8.81
N THR A 142 17.16 -4.63 9.50
CA THR A 142 17.24 -6.09 9.39
C THR A 142 16.98 -6.55 7.96
N ILE A 143 15.92 -6.01 7.34
CA ILE A 143 15.53 -6.35 5.95
C ILE A 143 16.57 -5.87 4.95
N VAL A 144 17.03 -4.62 5.08
CA VAL A 144 17.99 -4.02 4.14
C VAL A 144 19.37 -4.67 4.24
N ARG A 145 19.85 -4.98 5.45
CA ARG A 145 21.14 -5.67 5.63
C ARG A 145 21.15 -7.04 4.96
N ASP A 146 20.10 -7.84 5.18
CA ASP A 146 19.97 -9.16 4.55
C ASP A 146 20.01 -9.06 3.02
N PHE A 147 19.24 -8.13 2.45
CA PHE A 147 19.23 -7.89 1.01
C PHE A 147 20.60 -7.44 0.45
N LEU A 148 21.28 -6.54 1.16
CA LEU A 148 22.55 -5.98 0.71
C LEU A 148 23.74 -6.94 0.79
N THR A 149 23.61 -8.11 1.43
CA THR A 149 24.69 -9.13 1.49
C THR A 149 25.23 -9.55 0.12
N SER A 150 24.41 -9.41 -0.93
CA SER A 150 24.78 -9.72 -2.32
C SER A 150 25.45 -8.56 -3.08
N PHE A 151 25.57 -7.38 -2.48
CA PHE A 151 26.14 -6.16 -3.05
C PHE A 151 27.58 -5.93 -2.57
N ALA A 152 28.29 -4.99 -3.21
CA ALA A 152 29.62 -4.58 -2.79
C ALA A 152 29.64 -4.07 -1.34
N ASP A 153 30.73 -4.35 -0.62
CA ASP A 153 30.89 -4.01 0.81
C ASP A 153 30.64 -2.53 1.09
N GLU A 154 31.06 -1.65 0.18
CA GLU A 154 30.85 -0.20 0.25
C GLU A 154 29.36 0.18 0.33
N ILE A 155 28.50 -0.53 -0.39
CA ILE A 155 27.03 -0.34 -0.36
C ILE A 155 26.46 -0.90 0.95
N GLN A 156 26.97 -2.03 1.42
CA GLN A 156 26.53 -2.65 2.67
C GLN A 156 26.77 -1.72 3.88
N VAL A 157 27.91 -1.02 3.91
CA VAL A 157 28.24 -0.06 4.97
C VAL A 157 27.23 1.10 5.04
N CYS A 158 26.61 1.47 3.92
CA CYS A 158 25.61 2.54 3.87
C CYS A 158 24.23 2.14 4.42
N ALA A 159 23.98 0.87 4.73
CA ALA A 159 22.65 0.37 5.11
C ALA A 159 22.03 1.14 6.29
N GLU A 160 22.82 1.44 7.32
CA GLU A 160 22.34 2.11 8.53
C GLU A 160 22.00 3.58 8.28
N ALA A 161 22.87 4.30 7.57
CA ALA A 161 22.63 5.67 7.15
C ALA A 161 21.39 5.79 6.25
N LEU A 162 21.21 4.84 5.33
CA LEU A 162 20.07 4.75 4.42
C LEU A 162 18.74 4.55 5.17
N VAL A 163 18.70 3.59 6.08
CA VAL A 163 17.50 3.30 6.87
C VAL A 163 17.17 4.47 7.79
N SER A 164 18.17 5.02 8.49
CA SER A 164 17.99 6.17 9.37
C SER A 164 17.45 7.38 8.61
N SER A 165 18.06 7.72 7.46
CA SER A 165 17.63 8.83 6.61
C SER A 165 16.19 8.64 6.10
N THR A 166 15.82 7.42 5.70
CA THR A 166 14.46 7.14 5.18
C THR A 166 13.41 7.24 6.29
N VAL A 167 13.74 6.77 7.50
CA VAL A 167 12.87 6.92 8.68
C VAL A 167 12.71 8.40 9.07
N GLU A 168 13.79 9.19 8.98
CA GLU A 168 13.75 10.63 9.21
C GLU A 168 12.85 11.32 8.18
N ILE A 169 13.03 11.04 6.88
CA ILE A 169 12.17 11.58 5.80
C ILE A 169 10.70 11.31 6.09
N TYR A 170 10.35 10.06 6.38
CA TYR A 170 8.96 9.68 6.66
C TYR A 170 8.38 10.46 7.84
N ARG A 171 9.15 10.58 8.93
CA ARG A 171 8.71 11.28 10.14
C ARG A 171 8.57 12.78 9.93
N THR A 172 9.53 13.40 9.24
CA THR A 172 9.48 14.82 8.88
C THR A 172 8.27 15.12 8.00
N ILE A 173 8.01 14.30 6.97
CA ILE A 173 6.82 14.44 6.13
C ILE A 173 5.53 14.26 6.93
N ALA A 174 5.45 13.21 7.75
CA ALA A 174 4.25 12.92 8.54
C ALA A 174 3.95 14.02 9.57
N ALA A 175 4.98 14.74 10.05
CA ALA A 175 4.83 15.83 11.01
C ALA A 175 4.50 17.18 10.32
N GLU A 176 5.16 17.50 9.20
CA GLU A 176 5.08 18.84 8.59
C GLU A 176 4.01 18.93 7.49
N LEU A 177 3.77 17.85 6.73
CA LEU A 177 2.83 17.82 5.60
C LEU A 177 1.50 17.16 6.00
N LEU A 178 0.80 17.82 6.92
CA LEU A 178 -0.52 17.39 7.38
C LEU A 178 -1.62 17.63 6.33
N PRO A 179 -2.67 16.80 6.31
CA PRO A 179 -3.78 16.97 5.38
C PRO A 179 -4.58 18.24 5.69
N THR A 180 -4.73 19.10 4.69
CA THR A 180 -5.56 20.31 4.74
C THR A 180 -6.74 20.20 3.76
N PRO A 181 -7.77 21.05 3.82
CA PRO A 181 -8.86 21.02 2.83
C PRO A 181 -8.37 21.14 1.37
N SER A 182 -7.29 21.86 1.12
CA SER A 182 -6.66 21.99 -0.21
C SER A 182 -5.69 20.86 -0.56
N LYS A 183 -5.20 20.12 0.44
CA LYS A 183 -4.21 19.02 0.30
C LYS A 183 -4.68 17.78 1.09
N SER A 184 -5.94 17.37 0.91
CA SER A 184 -6.58 16.33 1.75
C SER A 184 -5.97 14.95 1.57
N HIS A 185 -5.32 14.70 0.42
CA HIS A 185 -4.61 13.46 0.11
C HIS A 185 -3.21 13.36 0.72
N TYR A 186 -2.76 14.37 1.49
CA TYR A 186 -1.46 14.37 2.18
C TYR A 186 -1.55 13.51 3.44
N THR A 187 -1.76 12.22 3.20
CA THR A 187 -1.84 11.21 4.24
C THR A 187 -0.66 10.27 4.03
N PHE A 188 0.24 10.26 5.01
CA PHE A 188 1.46 9.46 4.98
C PHE A 188 1.46 8.49 6.16
N ASN A 189 1.66 7.21 5.89
CA ASN A 189 1.65 6.16 6.91
C ASN A 189 2.82 5.18 6.71
N LEU A 190 2.93 4.20 7.61
CA LEU A 190 4.01 3.21 7.58
C LEU A 190 4.09 2.40 6.28
N ARG A 191 2.99 2.26 5.54
CA ARG A 191 2.98 1.61 4.22
C ARG A 191 3.82 2.38 3.21
N ASP A 192 3.86 3.71 3.33
CA ASP A 192 4.64 4.55 2.42
C ASP A 192 6.13 4.35 2.66
N LEU A 193 6.55 4.38 3.93
CA LEU A 193 7.91 4.00 4.31
C LEU A 193 8.27 2.60 3.78
N SER A 194 7.37 1.62 3.95
CA SER A 194 7.57 0.25 3.44
C SER A 194 7.72 0.20 1.92
N LYS A 195 6.97 1.03 1.16
CA LYS A 195 7.05 1.11 -0.31
C LYS A 195 8.38 1.66 -0.82
N VAL A 196 9.04 2.53 -0.05
CA VAL A 196 10.40 3.00 -0.39
C VAL A 196 11.36 1.82 -0.34
N PHE A 197 11.39 1.10 0.78
CA PHE A 197 12.24 -0.08 0.92
C PHE A 197 11.89 -1.16 -0.10
N GLN A 198 10.61 -1.42 -0.33
CA GLN A 198 10.18 -2.36 -1.37
C GLN A 198 10.70 -1.97 -2.76
N GLY A 199 10.76 -0.66 -3.08
CA GLY A 199 11.39 -0.16 -4.30
C GLY A 199 12.88 -0.47 -4.36
N LEU A 200 13.61 -0.14 -3.28
CA LEU A 200 15.05 -0.41 -3.16
C LEU A 200 15.40 -1.90 -3.29
N LEU A 201 14.55 -2.78 -2.77
CA LEU A 201 14.71 -4.24 -2.86
C LEU A 201 14.54 -4.79 -4.30
N ASN A 202 14.19 -3.96 -5.28
CA ASN A 202 14.23 -4.34 -6.71
C ASN A 202 15.59 -4.09 -7.36
N ALA A 203 16.56 -3.53 -6.63
CA ALA A 203 17.92 -3.33 -7.14
C ALA A 203 18.56 -4.66 -7.55
N ASP A 204 19.28 -4.67 -8.66
CA ASP A 204 20.09 -5.82 -9.09
C ASP A 204 21.57 -5.56 -8.75
N PRO A 205 22.23 -6.43 -7.94
CA PRO A 205 23.64 -6.27 -7.58
C PRO A 205 24.59 -6.34 -8.79
N ARG A 206 24.15 -6.89 -9.93
CA ARG A 206 24.93 -6.94 -11.18
C ARG A 206 24.89 -5.60 -11.92
N ARG A 207 23.88 -4.77 -11.66
CA ARG A 207 23.69 -3.45 -12.31
C ARG A 207 24.23 -2.33 -11.44
N ILE A 208 23.99 -2.40 -10.14
CA ILE A 208 24.40 -1.35 -9.19
C ILE A 208 25.63 -1.82 -8.42
N SER A 209 26.81 -1.45 -8.92
CA SER A 209 28.11 -1.79 -8.30
C SER A 209 28.68 -0.68 -7.41
N ALA A 210 28.19 0.55 -7.52
CA ALA A 210 28.71 1.71 -6.80
C ALA A 210 27.66 2.35 -5.89
N VAL A 211 28.13 2.93 -4.78
CA VAL A 211 27.30 3.64 -3.79
C VAL A 211 26.46 4.74 -4.46
N ASP A 212 27.03 5.50 -5.38
CA ASP A 212 26.33 6.60 -6.05
C ASP A 212 25.12 6.11 -6.88
N GLY A 213 25.22 4.94 -7.51
CA GLY A 213 24.10 4.33 -8.22
C GLY A 213 22.98 3.89 -7.27
N PHE A 214 23.35 3.33 -6.11
CA PHE A 214 22.37 2.94 -5.09
C PHE A 214 21.70 4.16 -4.44
N LEU A 215 22.44 5.25 -4.23
CA LEU A 215 21.89 6.52 -3.74
C LEU A 215 20.96 7.18 -4.77
N ARG A 216 21.23 7.07 -6.08
CA ARG A 216 20.29 7.51 -7.12
C ARG A 216 18.97 6.75 -7.06
N LEU A 217 19.03 5.43 -6.90
CA LEU A 217 17.83 4.61 -6.71
C LEU A 217 17.07 5.04 -5.43
N TRP A 218 17.78 5.27 -4.33
CA TRP A 218 17.17 5.75 -3.09
C TRP A 218 16.47 7.11 -3.24
N VAL A 219 17.10 8.07 -3.92
CA VAL A 219 16.48 9.37 -4.24
C VAL A 219 15.25 9.18 -5.13
N HIS A 220 15.35 8.31 -6.15
CA HIS A 220 14.23 7.99 -7.04
C HIS A 220 13.04 7.44 -6.25
N GLU A 221 13.24 6.43 -5.42
CA GLU A 221 12.17 5.76 -4.66
C GLU A 221 11.51 6.70 -3.66
N ASN A 222 12.28 7.53 -2.95
CA ASN A 222 11.72 8.54 -2.07
C ASN A 222 10.85 9.56 -2.84
N ARG A 223 11.27 9.97 -4.03
CA ARG A 223 10.47 10.86 -4.90
C ARG A 223 9.20 10.17 -5.41
N ARG A 224 9.28 8.92 -5.87
CA ARG A 224 8.11 8.19 -6.37
C ARG A 224 7.06 7.93 -5.27
N VAL A 225 7.50 7.67 -4.05
CA VAL A 225 6.58 7.39 -2.94
C VAL A 225 5.98 8.66 -2.34
N PHE A 226 6.79 9.69 -2.11
CA PHE A 226 6.37 10.90 -1.40
C PHE A 226 6.10 12.08 -2.33
N ALA A 227 7.06 12.45 -3.17
CA ALA A 227 6.97 13.66 -3.99
C ALA A 227 5.86 13.59 -5.05
N ASP A 228 5.53 12.41 -5.56
CA ASP A 228 4.43 12.26 -6.53
C ASP A 228 3.04 12.64 -5.97
N ARG A 229 2.89 12.75 -4.64
CA ARG A 229 1.67 13.30 -4.00
C ARG A 229 1.68 14.82 -3.86
N MET A 230 2.86 15.45 -3.95
CA MET A 230 3.03 16.89 -3.76
C MET A 230 2.48 17.67 -4.94
N VAL A 231 1.79 18.78 -4.67
CA VAL A 231 1.02 19.52 -5.70
C VAL A 231 1.66 20.85 -6.08
N CYS A 232 2.31 21.55 -5.14
CA CYS A 232 2.94 22.85 -5.41
C CYS A 232 4.46 22.74 -5.48
N ALA A 233 5.07 23.66 -6.23
CA ALA A 233 6.51 23.74 -6.41
C ALA A 233 7.26 23.94 -5.07
N GLU A 234 6.63 24.62 -4.11
CA GLU A 234 7.17 24.85 -2.77
C GLU A 234 7.39 23.54 -2.02
N ASP A 235 6.41 22.64 -2.02
CA ASP A 235 6.53 21.32 -1.37
C ASP A 235 7.62 20.47 -2.06
N HIS A 236 7.69 20.51 -3.39
CA HIS A 236 8.73 19.82 -4.15
C HIS A 236 10.14 20.36 -3.85
N ALA A 237 10.28 21.68 -3.70
CA ALA A 237 11.54 22.33 -3.35
C ALA A 237 11.96 22.02 -1.90
N TRP A 238 11.00 22.06 -0.96
CA TRP A 238 11.21 21.66 0.43
C TRP A 238 11.68 20.21 0.51
N PHE A 239 11.03 19.29 -0.21
CA PHE A 239 11.40 17.88 -0.20
C PHE A 239 12.77 17.63 -0.82
N THR A 240 13.10 18.33 -1.91
CA THR A 240 14.43 18.27 -2.52
C THR A 240 15.50 18.81 -1.57
N THR A 241 15.20 19.86 -0.80
CA THR A 241 16.10 20.40 0.23
C THR A 241 16.33 19.38 1.35
N LEU A 242 15.27 18.69 1.79
CA LEU A 242 15.36 17.64 2.80
C LEU A 242 16.27 16.49 2.33
N LEU A 243 16.07 15.99 1.10
CA LEU A 243 16.93 14.95 0.51
C LEU A 243 18.38 15.43 0.37
N THR A 244 18.59 16.66 -0.12
CA THR A 244 19.93 17.25 -0.28
C THR A 244 20.67 17.32 1.04
N ARG A 245 19.99 17.74 2.12
CA ARG A 245 20.55 17.76 3.47
C ARG A 245 20.99 16.36 3.90
N LEU A 246 20.11 15.35 3.74
CA LEU A 246 20.40 13.99 4.18
C LEU A 246 21.53 13.33 3.37
N LEU A 247 21.61 13.59 2.06
CA LEU A 247 22.73 13.16 1.22
C LEU A 247 24.06 13.70 1.75
N ARG A 248 24.11 15.00 2.08
CA ARG A 248 25.30 15.64 2.60
C ARG A 248 25.66 15.13 4.00
N ASP A 249 24.69 15.14 4.91
CA ASP A 249 24.94 14.90 6.34
C ASP A 249 25.26 13.42 6.63
N ASN A 250 24.61 12.48 5.92
CA ASN A 250 24.73 11.04 6.21
C ASN A 250 25.60 10.27 5.20
N PHE A 251 25.85 10.82 4.01
CA PHE A 251 26.64 10.16 2.97
C PHE A 251 27.82 10.98 2.46
N GLY A 252 27.96 12.24 2.90
CA GLY A 252 29.03 13.13 2.44
C GLY A 252 28.92 13.50 0.96
N LYS A 253 27.75 13.34 0.34
CA LYS A 253 27.52 13.55 -1.10
C LYS A 253 26.68 14.80 -1.32
N SER A 254 27.09 15.63 -2.28
CA SER A 254 26.27 16.74 -2.76
C SER A 254 25.15 16.25 -3.68
N TRP A 255 24.12 17.08 -3.84
CA TRP A 255 23.00 16.78 -4.74
C TRP A 255 23.48 16.50 -6.17
N HIS A 256 24.43 17.29 -6.68
CA HIS A 256 24.91 17.18 -8.07
C HIS A 256 25.82 15.98 -8.31
N GLU A 257 26.44 15.41 -7.27
CA GLU A 257 27.20 14.16 -7.39
C GLU A 257 26.28 12.96 -7.58
N VAL A 258 25.13 12.97 -6.91
CA VAL A 258 24.15 11.87 -7.01
C VAL A 258 23.23 12.09 -8.20
N VAL A 259 22.67 13.29 -8.34
CA VAL A 259 21.74 13.67 -9.41
C VAL A 259 22.46 14.58 -10.40
N SER A 260 23.19 13.97 -11.32
CA SER A 260 24.12 14.65 -12.22
C SER A 260 23.43 15.42 -13.35
N ASN A 261 22.18 15.07 -13.70
CA ASN A 261 21.43 15.74 -14.76
C ASN A 261 20.95 17.13 -14.30
N ALA A 262 21.17 18.15 -15.12
CA ALA A 262 20.68 19.52 -14.91
C ALA A 262 19.15 19.61 -14.76
N GLU A 263 18.39 18.71 -15.40
CA GLU A 263 16.94 18.62 -15.23
C GLU A 263 16.52 17.89 -13.94
N GLY A 264 17.47 17.26 -13.25
CA GLY A 264 17.20 16.48 -12.04
C GLY A 264 16.31 15.26 -12.25
N ARG A 265 16.13 14.81 -13.50
CA ARG A 265 15.31 13.65 -13.87
C ARG A 265 16.05 12.36 -13.54
N LEU A 266 15.38 11.49 -12.77
CA LEU A 266 15.82 10.13 -12.44
C LEU A 266 14.68 9.17 -12.77
N VAL A 267 14.88 8.30 -13.75
CA VAL A 267 13.90 7.30 -14.17
C VAL A 267 14.51 5.92 -13.96
N PHE A 268 13.78 5.06 -13.27
CA PHE A 268 14.11 3.65 -13.12
C PHE A 268 12.96 2.81 -13.67
N GLY A 269 13.30 1.77 -14.43
CA GLY A 269 12.32 0.93 -15.12
C GLY A 269 12.94 -0.35 -15.65
N ASP A 270 12.08 -1.26 -16.09
CA ASP A 270 12.44 -2.60 -16.57
C ASP A 270 11.99 -2.87 -18.01
N TYR A 271 11.45 -1.85 -18.67
CA TYR A 271 10.84 -1.90 -20.00
C TYR A 271 11.80 -1.47 -21.11
N ILE A 272 13.02 -1.03 -20.81
CA ILE A 272 13.99 -0.57 -21.83
C ILE A 272 14.51 -1.70 -22.74
N GLY A 273 14.32 -2.95 -22.33
CA GLY A 273 14.69 -4.15 -23.12
C GLY A 273 13.70 -4.49 -24.23
N GLY A 274 12.54 -3.81 -24.30
CA GLY A 274 11.48 -4.10 -25.27
C GLY A 274 10.59 -5.30 -24.89
N SER A 275 9.53 -5.52 -25.68
CA SER A 275 8.48 -6.53 -25.43
C SER A 275 8.99 -7.97 -25.40
N GLY A 276 10.06 -8.26 -26.14
CA GLY A 276 10.66 -9.60 -26.27
C GLY A 276 11.79 -9.92 -25.31
N ALA A 277 12.07 -9.08 -24.31
CA ALA A 277 13.15 -9.33 -23.37
C ALA A 277 12.83 -10.50 -22.42
N ASP A 278 13.65 -11.56 -22.47
CA ASP A 278 13.54 -12.73 -21.58
C ASP A 278 13.73 -12.40 -20.09
N THR A 279 14.37 -11.27 -19.76
CA THR A 279 14.59 -10.82 -18.38
C THR A 279 14.37 -9.32 -18.26
N LYS A 280 13.35 -8.94 -17.48
CA LYS A 280 13.03 -7.55 -17.15
C LYS A 280 13.75 -7.12 -15.87
N VAL A 281 14.89 -6.45 -16.04
CA VAL A 281 15.72 -5.95 -14.93
C VAL A 281 15.35 -4.51 -14.61
N TYR A 282 15.08 -4.21 -13.34
CA TYR A 282 14.79 -2.85 -12.90
C TYR A 282 16.10 -2.07 -12.76
N ASP A 283 16.30 -1.07 -13.62
CA ASP A 283 17.57 -0.35 -13.72
C ASP A 283 17.38 1.14 -14.02
N GLU A 284 18.43 1.93 -13.83
CA GLU A 284 18.47 3.35 -14.17
C GLU A 284 18.43 3.55 -15.69
N ILE A 285 17.50 4.40 -16.15
CA ILE A 285 17.39 4.75 -17.57
C ILE A 285 18.11 6.07 -17.79
N ILE A 286 19.32 5.98 -18.34
CA ILE A 286 20.20 7.13 -18.61
C ILE A 286 19.84 7.78 -19.95
N ASP A 287 19.59 6.96 -20.98
CA ASP A 287 19.27 7.42 -22.33
C ASP A 287 17.76 7.64 -22.48
N MET A 288 17.35 8.89 -22.35
CA MET A 288 15.95 9.30 -22.46
C MET A 288 15.44 9.25 -23.91
N ASP A 289 16.30 9.46 -24.90
CA ASP A 289 15.90 9.39 -26.31
C ASP A 289 15.59 7.94 -26.69
N ARG A 290 16.41 7.00 -26.22
CA ARG A 290 16.12 5.57 -26.33
C ARG A 290 14.81 5.21 -25.62
N LEU A 291 14.55 5.79 -24.45
CA LEU A 291 13.30 5.54 -23.74
C LEU A 291 12.08 6.02 -24.54
N VAL A 292 12.15 7.19 -25.17
CA VAL A 292 11.07 7.69 -26.03
C VAL A 292 10.80 6.70 -27.16
N ASN A 293 11.83 6.26 -27.87
CA ASN A 293 11.70 5.29 -28.98
C ASN A 293 11.04 3.99 -28.52
N VAL A 294 11.48 3.43 -27.39
CA VAL A 294 10.90 2.19 -26.84
C VAL A 294 9.42 2.37 -26.48
N VAL A 295 9.03 3.50 -25.91
CA VAL A 295 7.61 3.75 -25.57
C VAL A 295 6.77 3.98 -26.83
N GLU A 296 7.34 4.57 -27.89
CA GLU A 296 6.69 4.68 -29.20
C GLU A 296 6.51 3.31 -29.87
N GLU A 297 7.51 2.42 -29.79
CA GLU A 297 7.39 1.03 -30.24
C GLU A 297 6.25 0.30 -29.53
N TYR A 298 6.17 0.39 -28.19
CA TYR A 298 5.05 -0.18 -27.42
C TYR A 298 3.68 0.40 -27.83
N LEU A 299 3.63 1.69 -28.17
CA LEU A 299 2.41 2.32 -28.64
C LEU A 299 1.99 1.81 -30.03
N GLU A 300 2.96 1.61 -30.92
CA GLU A 300 2.72 1.02 -32.24
C GLU A 300 2.22 -0.42 -32.13
N GLU A 301 2.88 -1.25 -31.30
CA GLU A 301 2.44 -2.62 -31.01
C GLU A 301 1.00 -2.65 -30.50
N TYR A 302 0.68 -1.84 -29.48
CA TYR A 302 -0.68 -1.71 -28.95
C TYR A 302 -1.68 -1.34 -30.06
N ASN A 303 -1.32 -0.38 -30.93
CA ASN A 303 -2.18 0.10 -32.01
C ASN A 303 -2.37 -0.92 -33.13
N ASN A 304 -1.43 -1.83 -33.32
CA ASN A 304 -1.52 -2.90 -34.29
C ASN A 304 -2.40 -4.05 -33.79
N GLU A 305 -2.37 -4.34 -32.48
CA GLU A 305 -3.19 -5.39 -31.88
C GLU A 305 -4.64 -4.97 -31.60
N LYS A 306 -4.87 -3.70 -31.25
CA LYS A 306 -6.19 -3.21 -30.80
C LYS A 306 -6.91 -2.41 -31.87
N LYS A 307 -8.22 -2.65 -32.02
CA LYS A 307 -9.09 -1.87 -32.92
C LYS A 307 -9.17 -0.38 -32.54
N ASN A 308 -9.13 -0.08 -31.24
CA ASN A 308 -9.20 1.28 -30.73
C ASN A 308 -7.79 1.86 -30.61
N ARG A 309 -7.32 2.50 -31.67
CA ARG A 309 -5.99 3.10 -31.75
C ARG A 309 -5.87 4.32 -30.84
N MET A 310 -4.77 4.40 -30.09
CA MET A 310 -4.35 5.55 -29.30
C MET A 310 -3.42 6.44 -30.13
N LYS A 311 -3.85 7.68 -30.39
CA LYS A 311 -3.01 8.71 -31.03
C LYS A 311 -2.36 9.57 -29.95
N LEU A 312 -1.32 9.05 -29.34
CA LEU A 312 -0.54 9.75 -28.31
C LEU A 312 0.74 10.30 -28.92
N VAL A 313 1.15 11.48 -28.48
CA VAL A 313 2.47 12.04 -28.77
C VAL A 313 3.29 11.91 -27.49
N MET A 314 4.46 11.28 -27.58
CA MET A 314 5.32 11.03 -26.42
C MET A 314 6.28 12.20 -26.21
N PHE A 315 5.91 13.08 -25.27
CA PHE A 315 6.81 14.10 -24.73
C PHE A 315 7.30 13.71 -23.34
N ASN A 316 8.35 14.37 -22.85
CA ASN A 316 9.04 13.99 -21.62
C ASN A 316 8.12 13.80 -20.40
N ASP A 317 7.13 14.66 -20.18
CA ASP A 317 6.19 14.49 -19.06
C ASP A 317 5.27 13.26 -19.24
N ALA A 318 4.89 12.93 -20.48
CA ALA A 318 4.12 11.73 -20.77
C ALA A 318 4.93 10.47 -20.44
N ILE A 319 6.22 10.46 -20.81
CA ILE A 319 7.17 9.39 -20.48
C ILE A 319 7.35 9.28 -18.97
N ASP A 320 7.54 10.39 -18.26
CA ASP A 320 7.65 10.40 -16.79
C ASP A 320 6.38 9.84 -16.15
N HIS A 321 5.20 10.13 -16.70
CA HIS A 321 3.93 9.60 -16.20
C HIS A 321 3.74 8.11 -16.47
N VAL A 322 4.08 7.63 -17.67
CA VAL A 322 4.06 6.19 -17.98
C VAL A 322 5.01 5.46 -17.05
N SER A 323 6.23 5.97 -16.89
CA SER A 323 7.26 5.39 -16.01
C SER A 323 6.78 5.28 -14.55
N ARG A 324 6.10 6.31 -14.03
CA ARG A 324 5.48 6.28 -12.69
C ARG A 324 4.42 5.18 -12.58
N ILE A 325 3.57 5.04 -13.60
CA ILE A 325 2.52 4.01 -13.60
C ILE A 325 3.15 2.62 -13.66
N CYS A 326 4.11 2.38 -14.56
CA CYS A 326 4.85 1.12 -14.66
C CYS A 326 5.47 0.72 -13.32
N ARG A 327 6.16 1.65 -12.64
CA ARG A 327 6.76 1.41 -11.32
C ARG A 327 5.71 1.00 -10.28
N VAL A 328 4.52 1.60 -10.28
CA VAL A 328 3.45 1.23 -9.35
C VAL A 328 2.86 -0.13 -9.69
N LEU A 329 2.58 -0.41 -10.97
CA LEU A 329 1.98 -1.68 -11.42
C LEU A 329 2.93 -2.88 -11.26
N ARG A 330 4.24 -2.65 -11.34
CA ARG A 330 5.26 -3.67 -11.09
C ARG A 330 5.24 -4.19 -9.65
N GLN A 331 4.83 -3.36 -8.68
CA GLN A 331 4.81 -3.79 -7.28
C GLN A 331 3.66 -4.77 -7.02
N PRO A 332 3.88 -5.85 -6.26
CA PRO A 332 2.80 -6.76 -5.88
C PRO A 332 1.72 -5.99 -5.12
N GLN A 333 0.47 -6.19 -5.52
CA GLN A 333 -0.69 -5.45 -4.99
C GLN A 333 -0.58 -3.92 -5.18
N GLY A 334 0.19 -3.48 -6.17
CA GLY A 334 0.34 -2.09 -6.54
C GLY A 334 -0.93 -1.52 -7.18
N ASN A 335 -1.36 -0.36 -6.70
CA ASN A 335 -2.50 0.37 -7.24
C ASN A 335 -2.19 1.87 -7.29
N ALA A 336 -2.59 2.52 -8.37
CA ALA A 336 -2.39 3.96 -8.58
C ALA A 336 -3.74 4.67 -8.69
N LEU A 337 -3.90 5.78 -7.97
CA LEU A 337 -4.97 6.74 -8.19
C LEU A 337 -4.39 7.91 -8.99
N LEU A 338 -4.82 8.08 -10.23
CA LEU A 338 -4.34 9.14 -11.11
C LEU A 338 -5.31 10.32 -11.08
N LEU A 339 -4.88 11.42 -10.46
CA LEU A 339 -5.63 12.67 -10.40
C LEU A 339 -5.11 13.64 -11.48
N GLY A 340 -6.02 14.27 -12.20
CA GLY A 340 -5.66 15.24 -13.24
C GLY A 340 -6.90 15.81 -13.92
N VAL A 341 -6.71 16.90 -14.66
CA VAL A 341 -7.79 17.49 -15.48
C VAL A 341 -8.19 16.53 -16.60
N GLY A 342 -9.47 16.56 -16.98
CA GLY A 342 -9.97 15.82 -18.14
C GLY A 342 -9.18 16.17 -19.40
N GLY A 343 -8.82 15.16 -20.20
CA GLY A 343 -8.01 15.35 -21.41
C GLY A 343 -6.49 15.29 -21.20
N SER A 344 -6.00 15.17 -19.97
CA SER A 344 -4.55 15.03 -19.66
C SER A 344 -3.93 13.68 -20.05
N GLY A 345 -4.65 12.82 -20.78
CA GLY A 345 -4.12 11.55 -21.29
C GLY A 345 -3.95 10.43 -20.26
N ARG A 346 -4.21 10.64 -18.96
CA ARG A 346 -4.01 9.64 -17.88
C ARG A 346 -4.58 8.26 -18.18
N GLN A 347 -5.80 8.20 -18.72
CA GLN A 347 -6.44 6.94 -19.10
C GLN A 347 -5.65 6.19 -20.18
N SER A 348 -5.22 6.91 -21.22
CA SER A 348 -4.47 6.33 -22.34
C SER A 348 -3.07 5.90 -21.90
N LEU A 349 -2.38 6.72 -21.08
CA LEU A 349 -1.07 6.37 -20.53
C LEU A 349 -1.15 5.16 -19.59
N THR A 350 -2.25 4.99 -18.85
CA THR A 350 -2.46 3.79 -18.01
C THR A 350 -2.60 2.53 -18.85
N ARG A 351 -3.31 2.61 -19.99
CA ARG A 351 -3.46 1.47 -20.91
C ARG A 351 -2.17 1.11 -21.64
N LEU A 352 -1.28 2.07 -21.83
CA LEU A 352 0.04 1.82 -22.41
C LEU A 352 0.99 1.19 -21.40
N ALA A 353 0.92 1.62 -20.13
CA ALA A 353 1.77 1.12 -19.05
C ALA A 353 1.40 -0.28 -18.55
N ALA A 354 0.15 -0.71 -18.75
CA ALA A 354 -0.39 -1.99 -18.31
C ALA A 354 -0.42 -3.00 -19.45
#